data_AF-A0A932PT15-F1
#
_entry.id   AF-A0A932PT15-F1
#
_cell.length_a   1.000
_cell.length_b   1.000
_cell.length_c   1.000
_cell.angle_alpha   90.00
_cell.angle_beta   90.00
_cell.angle_gamma   90.00
#
_symmetry.space_group_name_H-M   'P 1'
#
loop_
_entity.id
_entity.type
_entity.pdbx_description
1 polymer ?
#
loop_
_entity_poly.entity_id
_entity_poly.type
_entity_poly.pdbx_seq_one_letter_code
_entity_poly.pdbx_strand_id
1 'polypeptide(L)'
;MLKDEELRKKVRAIDLAVQFGRKKQSPRTHFVHVFAQDEMVSDVIPMYENFCFALALFRHKTAESVTEAKQLVERLLPFQLADGNFPIYLHDYPQGWDVHLPLKIAPVLIYILREFGPVLGELKQRLQSALQKMLRYVDGKSLSPLWEMRRCACHFQPHPYLPTTADEWLEWLISKQLIQETVTAFPYHRRLQVWNGPGIAQEKGEPRPHPIEWILAENEGFGARLLGEHPQLLYTALLWPVEVDSIDEASFAQCVSEEGIRIVWGGNKLHSLWIPKGTRHHLSDNYDPTRNDCVEVEAFCDLKTSITIENRKGTVFQLGDVLELESDGTRLRLQFDLVEGSGDFCGHISRANRETQVVKQSYETYDWRIALRTLRKRTSCIIQVQVEVVSDILA
;
A
#
# COMPACT_ATOMS: atom_id res chain seq x y z
N MET A 1 4.53 36.70 5.09
CA MET A 1 3.97 35.47 4.51
C MET A 1 4.84 34.87 3.40
N LEU A 2 5.41 35.64 2.47
CA LEU A 2 6.27 35.10 1.38
C LEU A 2 7.64 34.52 1.79
N LYS A 3 8.09 34.70 3.05
CA LYS A 3 9.39 34.20 3.53
C LYS A 3 9.35 32.77 4.13
N ASP A 4 8.17 32.22 4.38
CA ASP A 4 8.01 30.84 4.89
C ASP A 4 7.87 29.80 3.77
N GLU A 5 7.49 30.21 2.56
CA GLU A 5 7.39 29.31 1.40
C GLU A 5 8.76 28.96 0.79
N GLU A 6 9.72 29.89 0.75
CA GLU A 6 11.09 29.61 0.25
C GLU A 6 11.90 28.71 1.20
N LEU A 7 11.54 28.64 2.48
CA LEU A 7 12.24 27.85 3.51
C LEU A 7 11.73 26.42 3.65
N ARG A 8 10.53 26.11 3.12
CA ARG A 8 10.14 24.72 2.89
C ARG A 8 10.86 24.23 1.64
N LYS A 9 12.15 23.90 1.76
CA LYS A 9 12.80 23.01 0.79
C LYS A 9 11.85 21.85 0.58
N LYS A 10 11.28 21.71 -0.62
CA LYS A 10 10.42 20.59 -0.95
C LYS A 10 11.24 19.34 -0.74
N VAL A 11 10.98 18.64 0.35
CA VAL A 11 11.58 17.35 0.65
C VAL A 11 11.13 16.43 -0.45
N ARG A 12 12.06 15.79 -1.15
CA ARG A 12 11.71 14.81 -2.19
C ARG A 12 11.53 13.44 -1.57
N ALA A 13 10.78 12.57 -2.23
CA ALA A 13 10.61 11.18 -1.82
C ALA A 13 11.97 10.47 -1.67
N ILE A 14 12.92 10.79 -2.55
CA ILE A 14 14.27 10.23 -2.50
C ILE A 14 15.06 10.66 -1.25
N ASP A 15 14.82 11.88 -0.76
CA ASP A 15 15.49 12.38 0.44
C ASP A 15 14.97 11.64 1.67
N LEU A 16 13.65 11.37 1.73
CA LEU A 16 13.03 10.50 2.75
C LEU A 16 13.55 9.06 2.68
N ALA A 17 13.69 8.49 1.48
CA ALA A 17 14.23 7.13 1.31
C ALA A 17 15.67 7.00 1.84
N VAL A 18 16.53 7.99 1.56
CA VAL A 18 17.91 8.02 2.09
C VAL A 18 17.92 8.17 3.61
N GLN A 19 17.09 9.08 4.15
CA GLN A 19 16.98 9.27 5.59
C GLN A 19 16.52 7.98 6.29
N PHE A 20 15.49 7.32 5.76
CA PHE A 20 14.99 6.06 6.28
C PHE A 20 16.06 4.96 6.23
N GLY A 21 16.70 4.77 5.07
CA GLY A 21 17.74 3.77 4.89
C GLY A 21 18.91 3.97 5.87
N ARG A 22 19.40 5.20 6.05
CA ARG A 22 20.45 5.52 7.03
C ARG A 22 20.02 5.26 8.45
N LYS A 23 18.79 5.62 8.82
CA LYS A 23 18.25 5.34 10.16
C LYS A 23 18.20 3.83 10.45
N LYS A 24 17.88 3.03 9.44
CA LYS A 24 17.78 1.57 9.54
C LYS A 24 19.10 0.86 9.23
N GLN A 25 20.16 1.58 8.91
CA GLN A 25 21.46 1.00 8.63
C GLN A 25 22.16 0.61 9.93
N SER A 26 22.58 -0.65 10.03
CA SER A 26 23.33 -1.13 11.19
C SER A 26 24.76 -0.56 11.13
N PRO A 27 25.28 0.06 12.21
CA PRO A 27 26.64 0.58 12.24
C PRO A 27 27.71 -0.52 12.16
N ARG A 28 27.37 -1.77 12.52
CA ARG A 28 28.28 -2.92 12.46
C ARG A 28 28.37 -3.52 11.05
N THR A 29 27.23 -3.67 10.38
CA THR A 29 27.17 -4.37 9.09
C THR A 29 27.12 -3.41 7.90
N HIS A 30 26.76 -2.14 8.12
CA HIS A 30 26.44 -1.13 7.11
C HIS A 30 25.38 -1.56 6.08
N PHE A 31 24.60 -2.59 6.39
CA PHE A 31 23.39 -2.91 5.65
C PHE A 31 22.18 -2.29 6.35
N VAL A 32 21.10 -2.11 5.60
CA VAL A 32 19.77 -1.78 6.10
C VAL A 32 19.16 -3.02 6.72
N HIS A 33 18.70 -2.89 7.97
CA HIS A 33 17.97 -3.92 8.72
C HIS A 33 16.52 -3.46 8.83
N VAL A 34 15.66 -4.02 7.99
CA VAL A 34 14.24 -3.69 7.95
C VAL A 34 13.47 -5.00 7.95
N PHE A 35 12.64 -5.18 8.96
CA PHE A 35 11.61 -6.21 8.93
C PHE A 35 10.26 -5.50 8.78
N ALA A 36 9.66 -5.60 7.60
CA ALA A 36 8.47 -4.83 7.24
C ALA A 36 7.20 -5.26 8.01
N GLN A 37 7.27 -6.34 8.78
CA GLN A 37 6.13 -6.98 9.46
C GLN A 37 6.23 -6.94 11.00
N ASP A 38 7.41 -6.73 11.58
CA ASP A 38 7.62 -6.76 13.03
C ASP A 38 8.88 -5.96 13.46
N GLU A 39 8.68 -4.90 14.23
CA GLU A 39 9.79 -4.09 14.76
C GLU A 39 10.65 -4.85 15.79
N MET A 40 10.18 -6.00 16.29
CA MET A 40 10.89 -6.84 17.25
C MET A 40 11.89 -7.79 16.58
N VAL A 41 11.77 -8.03 15.26
CA VAL A 41 12.71 -8.87 14.51
C VAL A 41 13.80 -7.96 13.92
N SER A 42 14.80 -7.64 14.73
CA SER A 42 15.82 -6.62 14.40
C SER A 42 16.94 -7.09 13.46
N ASP A 43 16.97 -8.37 13.06
CA ASP A 43 18.22 -9.00 12.62
C ASP A 43 18.21 -9.53 11.18
N VAL A 44 17.20 -9.18 10.37
CA VAL A 44 17.21 -9.56 8.94
C VAL A 44 17.84 -8.47 8.07
N ILE A 45 18.62 -8.90 7.08
CA ILE A 45 19.23 -8.03 6.07
C ILE A 45 18.58 -8.38 4.72
N PRO A 46 17.49 -7.71 4.34
CA PRO A 46 16.77 -8.06 3.13
C PRO A 46 17.48 -7.50 1.89
N MET A 47 17.66 -8.34 0.87
CA MET A 47 18.51 -8.01 -0.28
C MET A 47 17.90 -6.90 -1.13
N TYR A 48 16.58 -6.95 -1.37
CA TYR A 48 15.91 -6.02 -2.27
C TYR A 48 15.95 -4.57 -1.76
N GLU A 49 15.66 -4.37 -0.48
CA GLU A 49 15.65 -3.07 0.19
C GLU A 49 17.06 -2.46 0.24
N ASN A 50 18.10 -3.29 0.42
CA ASN A 50 19.48 -2.83 0.38
C ASN A 50 19.89 -2.38 -1.03
N PHE A 51 19.42 -3.07 -2.09
CA PHE A 51 19.59 -2.60 -3.46
C PHE A 51 18.80 -1.30 -3.73
N CYS A 52 17.57 -1.20 -3.24
CA CYS A 52 16.78 0.03 -3.34
C CYS A 52 17.45 1.21 -2.62
N PHE A 53 18.00 0.98 -1.43
CA PHE A 53 18.76 1.98 -0.68
C PHE A 53 20.03 2.42 -1.43
N ALA A 54 20.76 1.49 -2.05
CA ALA A 54 21.89 1.84 -2.90
C ALA A 54 21.48 2.76 -4.06
N LEU A 55 20.36 2.47 -4.74
CA LEU A 55 19.83 3.34 -5.78
C LEU A 55 19.39 4.70 -5.22
N ALA A 56 18.80 4.73 -4.02
CA ALA A 56 18.45 5.99 -3.36
C ALA A 56 19.68 6.88 -3.13
N LEU A 57 20.77 6.29 -2.66
CA LEU A 57 22.05 6.97 -2.46
C LEU A 57 22.64 7.49 -3.78
N PHE A 58 22.59 6.72 -4.87
CA PHE A 58 22.98 7.21 -6.21
C PHE A 58 22.13 8.42 -6.63
N ARG A 59 20.81 8.35 -6.46
CA ARG A 59 19.86 9.42 -6.85
C ARG A 59 19.95 10.67 -5.98
N HIS A 60 20.51 10.58 -4.77
CA HIS A 60 20.82 11.73 -3.93
C HIS A 60 21.91 12.64 -4.53
N LYS A 61 22.76 12.10 -5.42
CA LYS A 61 23.74 12.84 -6.26
C LYS A 61 24.81 13.65 -5.49
N THR A 62 25.06 13.35 -4.22
CA THR A 62 26.26 13.86 -3.53
C THR A 62 27.44 12.90 -3.73
N ALA A 63 28.67 13.42 -3.70
CA ALA A 63 29.87 12.60 -3.90
C ALA A 63 30.00 11.51 -2.82
N GLU A 64 29.63 11.86 -1.58
CA GLU A 64 29.62 10.97 -0.43
C GLU A 64 28.58 9.86 -0.62
N SER A 65 27.34 10.20 -0.99
CA SER A 65 26.28 9.21 -1.20
C SER A 65 26.59 8.30 -2.39
N VAL A 66 27.19 8.79 -3.47
CA VAL A 66 27.62 7.95 -4.61
C VAL A 66 28.73 6.98 -4.19
N THR A 67 29.67 7.43 -3.35
CA THR A 67 30.74 6.56 -2.82
C THR A 67 30.17 5.48 -1.91
N GLU A 68 29.28 5.86 -0.99
CA GLU A 68 28.54 4.96 -0.10
C GLU A 68 27.73 3.92 -0.90
N ALA A 69 27.02 4.35 -1.95
CA ALA A 69 26.24 3.48 -2.82
C ALA A 69 27.08 2.42 -3.52
N LYS A 70 28.25 2.80 -4.06
CA LYS A 70 29.17 1.85 -4.70
C LYS A 70 29.64 0.77 -3.73
N GLN A 71 30.10 1.18 -2.55
CA GLN A 71 30.57 0.25 -1.51
C GLN A 71 29.45 -0.72 -1.09
N LEU A 72 28.23 -0.22 -0.95
CA LEU A 72 27.08 -1.06 -0.63
C LEU A 72 26.81 -2.10 -1.72
N VAL A 73 26.72 -1.68 -2.99
CA VAL A 73 26.53 -2.60 -4.13
C VAL A 73 27.67 -3.63 -4.23
N GLU A 74 28.91 -3.21 -4.08
CA GLU A 74 30.08 -4.09 -4.13
C GLU A 74 30.03 -5.20 -3.09
N ARG A 75 29.40 -4.93 -1.93
CA ARG A 75 29.18 -5.89 -0.85
C ARG A 75 27.95 -6.76 -1.04
N LEU A 76 26.95 -6.32 -1.80
CA LEU A 76 25.75 -7.10 -2.11
C LEU A 76 25.99 -8.10 -3.24
N LEU A 77 26.75 -7.72 -4.27
CA LEU A 77 26.98 -8.56 -5.46
C LEU A 77 27.58 -9.96 -5.19
N PRO A 78 28.48 -10.17 -4.21
CA PRO A 78 29.01 -11.50 -3.88
C PRO A 78 27.95 -12.51 -3.45
N PHE A 79 26.76 -12.06 -3.04
CA PHE A 79 25.65 -12.93 -2.65
C PHE A 79 24.79 -13.41 -3.84
N GLN A 80 25.16 -13.04 -5.07
CA GLN A 80 24.52 -13.60 -6.25
C GLN A 80 24.88 -15.08 -6.40
N LEU A 81 23.86 -15.92 -6.51
CA LEU A 81 24.01 -17.35 -6.72
C LEU A 81 24.57 -17.65 -8.11
N ALA A 82 25.13 -18.85 -8.28
CA ALA A 82 25.74 -19.26 -9.54
C ALA A 82 24.76 -19.24 -10.72
N ASP A 83 23.48 -19.51 -10.46
CA ASP A 83 22.41 -19.49 -11.45
C ASP A 83 21.90 -18.08 -11.79
N GLY A 84 22.28 -17.07 -11.00
CA GLY A 84 21.90 -15.67 -11.19
C GLY A 84 20.89 -15.13 -10.17
N ASN A 85 20.31 -15.98 -9.31
CA ASN A 85 19.37 -15.53 -8.29
C ASN A 85 20.08 -14.87 -7.08
N PHE A 86 19.31 -14.30 -6.15
CA PHE A 86 19.76 -13.81 -4.85
C PHE A 86 18.94 -14.45 -3.72
N PRO A 87 19.46 -14.51 -2.48
CA PRO A 87 18.66 -14.85 -1.32
C PRO A 87 17.67 -13.72 -0.97
N ILE A 88 16.55 -14.03 -0.32
CA ILE A 88 15.60 -12.99 0.17
C ILE A 88 16.30 -12.17 1.25
N TYR A 89 16.88 -12.86 2.24
CA TYR A 89 17.70 -12.26 3.27
C TYR A 89 19.15 -12.72 3.14
N LEU A 90 20.11 -11.85 3.46
CA LEU A 90 21.54 -12.16 3.34
C LEU A 90 21.95 -13.46 4.07
N HIS A 91 21.31 -13.77 5.21
CA HIS A 91 21.58 -14.97 6.00
C HIS A 91 21.00 -16.27 5.39
N ASP A 92 20.16 -16.19 4.35
CA ASP A 92 19.71 -17.36 3.61
C ASP A 92 20.75 -17.83 2.59
N TYR A 93 21.86 -17.11 2.39
CA TYR A 93 22.88 -17.52 1.42
C TYR A 93 23.50 -18.89 1.81
N PRO A 94 23.64 -19.85 0.87
CA PRO A 94 23.51 -19.71 -0.59
C PRO A 94 22.14 -20.12 -1.18
N GLN A 95 21.04 -20.08 -0.44
CA GLN A 95 19.70 -20.42 -0.93
C GLN A 95 18.95 -19.21 -1.49
N GLY A 96 18.32 -19.38 -2.66
CA GLY A 96 17.51 -18.36 -3.33
C GLY A 96 16.09 -18.85 -3.58
N TRP A 97 15.19 -18.62 -2.62
CA TRP A 97 13.84 -19.19 -2.62
C TRP A 97 12.83 -18.43 -3.48
N ASP A 98 12.97 -17.09 -3.59
CA ASP A 98 12.08 -16.27 -4.41
C ASP A 98 12.56 -16.24 -5.86
N VAL A 99 11.81 -16.89 -6.75
CA VAL A 99 12.09 -16.93 -8.20
C VAL A 99 11.92 -15.56 -8.87
N HIS A 100 11.20 -14.63 -8.24
CA HIS A 100 10.92 -13.30 -8.76
C HIS A 100 11.90 -12.23 -8.26
N LEU A 101 12.70 -12.53 -7.23
CA LEU A 101 13.68 -11.58 -6.69
C LEU A 101 14.65 -11.01 -7.73
N PRO A 102 15.15 -11.77 -8.73
CA PRO A 102 15.99 -11.22 -9.80
C PRO A 102 15.27 -10.15 -10.61
N LEU A 103 13.97 -10.31 -10.83
CA LEU A 103 13.13 -9.34 -11.54
C LEU A 103 12.78 -8.12 -10.68
N LYS A 104 12.81 -8.22 -9.35
CA LYS A 104 12.71 -7.06 -8.44
C LYS A 104 14.01 -6.25 -8.43
N ILE A 105 15.18 -6.92 -8.42
CA ILE A 105 16.49 -6.27 -8.35
C ILE A 105 16.95 -5.74 -9.73
N ALA A 106 16.61 -6.40 -10.83
CA ALA A 106 17.04 -6.01 -12.17
C ALA A 106 16.72 -4.53 -12.52
N PRO A 107 15.52 -3.99 -12.25
CA PRO A 107 15.22 -2.56 -12.42
C PRO A 107 16.24 -1.65 -11.72
N VAL A 108 16.63 -1.98 -10.48
CA VAL A 108 17.64 -1.23 -9.72
C VAL A 108 18.95 -1.16 -10.50
N LEU A 109 19.44 -2.31 -10.97
CA LEU A 109 20.72 -2.36 -11.69
C LEU A 109 20.64 -1.67 -13.05
N ILE A 110 19.52 -1.79 -13.75
CA ILE A 110 19.28 -1.09 -15.02
C ILE A 110 19.36 0.42 -14.81
N TYR A 111 18.68 0.96 -13.80
CA TYR A 111 18.75 2.39 -13.50
C TYR A 111 20.15 2.83 -13.07
N ILE A 112 20.86 2.05 -12.24
CA ILE A 112 22.24 2.37 -11.86
C ILE A 112 23.14 2.43 -13.11
N LEU A 113 23.06 1.43 -13.98
CA LEU A 113 23.87 1.35 -15.19
C LEU A 113 23.54 2.49 -16.18
N ARG A 114 22.25 2.82 -16.33
CA ARG A 114 21.77 3.82 -17.29
C ARG A 114 22.08 5.25 -16.84
N GLU A 115 21.70 5.59 -15.60
CA GLU A 115 21.74 6.97 -15.10
C GLU A 115 23.08 7.33 -14.44
N PHE A 116 23.81 6.33 -13.92
CA PHE A 116 25.04 6.55 -13.15
C PHE A 116 26.26 5.85 -13.77
N GLY A 117 26.11 5.29 -14.98
CA GLY A 117 27.17 4.62 -15.73
C GLY A 117 28.54 5.33 -15.73
N PRO A 118 28.64 6.67 -15.92
CA PRO A 118 29.91 7.39 -15.94
C PRO A 118 30.69 7.33 -14.63
N VAL A 119 30.01 7.23 -13.49
CA VAL A 119 30.68 7.27 -12.18
C VAL A 119 31.07 5.87 -11.68
N LEU A 120 30.61 4.78 -12.28
CA LEU A 120 30.76 3.43 -11.71
C LEU A 120 32.19 2.86 -11.76
N GLY A 121 33.03 3.26 -12.72
CA GLY A 121 34.34 2.64 -12.91
C GLY A 121 34.23 1.12 -13.17
N GLU A 122 35.04 0.32 -12.48
CA GLU A 122 35.07 -1.15 -12.61
C GLU A 122 33.74 -1.83 -12.20
N LEU A 123 32.99 -1.21 -11.28
CA LEU A 123 31.71 -1.72 -10.82
C LEU A 123 30.70 -1.88 -11.98
N LYS A 124 30.83 -1.08 -13.05
CA LYS A 124 29.97 -1.14 -14.23
C LYS A 124 29.93 -2.54 -14.84
N GLN A 125 31.10 -3.16 -15.04
CA GLN A 125 31.19 -4.49 -15.66
C GLN A 125 30.61 -5.58 -14.75
N ARG A 126 30.86 -5.48 -13.44
CA ARG A 126 30.29 -6.39 -12.43
C ARG A 126 28.77 -6.32 -12.40
N LEU A 127 28.21 -5.12 -12.45
CA LEU A 127 26.76 -4.89 -12.53
C LEU A 127 26.15 -5.44 -13.82
N GLN A 128 26.80 -5.21 -14.97
CA GLN A 128 26.36 -5.78 -16.25
C GLN A 128 26.36 -7.31 -16.23
N SER A 129 27.42 -7.91 -15.68
CA SER A 129 27.51 -9.37 -15.54
C SER A 129 26.42 -9.92 -14.62
N ALA A 130 26.19 -9.27 -13.48
CA ALA A 130 25.14 -9.67 -12.54
C ALA A 130 23.74 -9.57 -13.17
N LEU A 131 23.44 -8.48 -13.87
CA LEU A 131 22.18 -8.29 -14.59
C LEU A 131 21.97 -9.37 -15.65
N GLN A 132 23.00 -9.68 -16.46
CA GLN A 132 22.90 -10.74 -17.46
C GLN A 132 22.60 -12.11 -16.85
N LYS A 133 23.20 -12.44 -15.70
CA LYS A 133 22.89 -13.69 -14.99
C LYS A 133 21.45 -13.71 -14.46
N MET A 134 20.97 -12.61 -13.89
CA MET A 134 19.58 -12.49 -13.42
C MET A 134 18.57 -12.70 -14.54
N LEU A 135 18.79 -12.10 -15.71
CA LEU A 135 17.89 -12.26 -16.86
C LEU A 135 17.92 -13.70 -17.40
N ARG A 136 19.11 -14.29 -17.54
CA ARG A 136 19.24 -15.71 -17.92
C ARG A 136 18.59 -16.68 -16.93
N TYR A 137 18.60 -16.36 -15.63
CA TYR A 137 17.96 -17.18 -14.61
C TYR A 137 16.44 -17.29 -14.81
N VAL A 138 15.81 -16.17 -15.17
CA VAL A 138 14.36 -16.09 -15.36
C VAL A 138 13.91 -16.50 -16.76
N ASP A 139 14.82 -16.49 -17.73
CA ASP A 139 14.59 -17.06 -19.06
C ASP A 139 14.24 -18.55 -18.93
N GLY A 140 13.03 -18.91 -19.37
CA GLY A 140 12.52 -20.28 -19.29
C GLY A 140 11.78 -20.64 -17.99
N LYS A 141 11.64 -19.71 -17.03
CA LYS A 141 10.74 -19.90 -15.88
C LYS A 141 9.29 -19.59 -16.27
N SER A 142 8.35 -20.31 -15.66
CA SER A 142 6.93 -19.94 -15.72
C SER A 142 6.69 -18.78 -14.76
N LEU A 143 6.19 -17.66 -15.28
CA LEU A 143 5.97 -16.43 -14.53
C LEU A 143 4.48 -16.08 -14.55
N SER A 144 3.97 -15.49 -13.47
CA SER A 144 2.65 -14.85 -13.48
C SER A 144 2.64 -13.67 -14.47
N PRO A 145 1.46 -13.22 -14.95
CA PRO A 145 1.36 -12.10 -15.89
C PRO A 145 2.10 -10.81 -15.47
N LEU A 146 2.07 -10.45 -14.19
CA LEU A 146 2.82 -9.30 -13.65
C LEU A 146 4.33 -9.44 -13.87
N TRP A 147 4.90 -10.57 -13.47
CA TRP A 147 6.34 -10.83 -13.57
C TRP A 147 6.79 -11.06 -15.02
N GLU A 148 5.90 -11.54 -15.89
CA GLU A 148 6.16 -11.62 -17.33
C GLU A 148 6.28 -10.21 -17.95
N MET A 149 5.37 -9.29 -17.61
CA MET A 149 5.48 -7.88 -18.00
C MET A 149 6.79 -7.27 -17.49
N ARG A 150 7.16 -7.51 -16.23
CA ARG A 150 8.43 -7.04 -15.66
C ARG A 150 9.63 -7.59 -16.44
N ARG A 151 9.63 -8.87 -16.81
CA ARG A 151 10.67 -9.50 -17.63
C ARG A 151 10.79 -8.78 -18.98
N CYS A 152 9.68 -8.61 -19.70
CA CYS A 152 9.66 -7.85 -20.96
C CYS A 152 10.24 -6.45 -20.78
N ALA A 153 9.84 -5.72 -19.74
CA ALA A 153 10.35 -4.37 -19.48
C ALA A 153 11.86 -4.34 -19.19
N CYS A 154 12.42 -5.33 -18.50
CA CYS A 154 13.86 -5.48 -18.30
C CYS A 154 14.62 -5.76 -19.61
N HIS A 155 13.94 -6.29 -20.63
CA HIS A 155 14.44 -6.41 -22.00
C HIS A 155 14.06 -5.22 -22.90
N PHE A 156 13.52 -4.14 -22.32
CA PHE A 156 13.04 -2.95 -23.03
C PHE A 156 11.93 -3.25 -24.05
N GLN A 157 11.07 -4.24 -23.75
CA GLN A 157 9.93 -4.64 -24.55
C GLN A 157 8.61 -4.27 -23.85
N PRO A 158 7.59 -3.80 -24.59
CA PRO A 158 6.28 -3.52 -24.03
C PRO A 158 5.52 -4.81 -23.72
N HIS A 159 4.59 -4.74 -22.77
CA HIS A 159 3.66 -5.83 -22.45
C HIS A 159 2.29 -5.25 -22.05
N PRO A 160 1.16 -5.81 -22.52
CA PRO A 160 -0.19 -5.23 -22.35
C PRO A 160 -0.84 -5.52 -20.99
N TYR A 161 -0.04 -5.79 -19.95
CA TYR A 161 -0.59 -6.13 -18.63
C TYR A 161 -1.14 -4.88 -17.93
N LEU A 162 -2.27 -5.05 -17.24
CA LEU A 162 -2.90 -4.03 -16.41
C LEU A 162 -2.97 -4.53 -14.96
N PRO A 163 -2.55 -3.71 -13.98
CA PRO A 163 -2.58 -4.07 -12.57
C PRO A 163 -4.00 -4.04 -12.01
N THR A 164 -4.27 -4.94 -11.08
CA THR A 164 -5.57 -5.15 -10.42
C THR A 164 -5.52 -4.92 -8.91
N THR A 165 -4.33 -4.90 -8.31
CA THR A 165 -4.12 -4.64 -6.87
C THR A 165 -3.14 -3.49 -6.66
N ALA A 166 -3.18 -2.83 -5.48
CA ALA A 166 -2.27 -1.75 -5.15
C ALA A 166 -0.79 -2.14 -5.35
N ASP A 167 -0.36 -3.29 -4.83
CA ASP A 167 1.03 -3.76 -4.95
C ASP A 167 1.45 -4.00 -6.42
N GLU A 168 0.54 -4.48 -7.27
CA GLU A 168 0.80 -4.65 -8.71
C GLU A 168 1.06 -3.31 -9.41
N TRP A 169 0.44 -2.22 -8.96
CA TRP A 169 0.64 -0.89 -9.55
C TRP A 169 2.06 -0.36 -9.38
N LEU A 170 2.73 -0.68 -8.26
CA LEU A 170 4.14 -0.35 -8.08
C LEU A 170 4.99 -1.03 -9.16
N GLU A 171 4.83 -2.34 -9.26
CA GLU A 171 5.61 -3.15 -10.19
C GLU A 171 5.32 -2.77 -11.65
N TRP A 172 4.06 -2.52 -11.97
CA TRP A 172 3.62 -2.01 -13.26
C TRP A 172 4.24 -0.66 -13.60
N LEU A 173 4.17 0.33 -12.69
CA LEU A 173 4.71 1.66 -12.95
C LEU A 173 6.22 1.65 -13.19
N ILE A 174 6.98 0.94 -12.36
CA ILE A 174 8.43 0.79 -12.58
C ILE A 174 8.67 0.15 -13.96
N SER A 175 7.87 -0.86 -14.36
CA SER A 175 8.02 -1.52 -15.66
C SER A 175 7.77 -0.56 -16.82
N LYS A 176 6.74 0.29 -16.72
CA LYS A 176 6.45 1.35 -17.68
C LYS A 176 7.58 2.38 -17.77
N GLN A 177 8.13 2.79 -16.62
CA GLN A 177 9.25 3.74 -16.58
C GLN A 177 10.57 3.17 -17.11
N LEU A 178 10.81 1.85 -16.98
CA LEU A 178 11.99 1.21 -17.57
C LEU A 178 12.01 1.35 -19.09
N ILE A 179 10.85 1.15 -19.72
CA ILE A 179 10.66 1.28 -21.17
C ILE A 179 10.32 2.72 -21.62
N GLN A 180 10.41 3.69 -20.71
CA GLN A 180 10.15 5.11 -20.96
C GLN A 180 8.72 5.39 -21.48
N GLU A 181 7.75 4.55 -21.11
CA GLU A 181 6.34 4.78 -21.40
C GLU A 181 5.76 5.79 -20.40
N THR A 182 5.06 6.81 -20.93
CA THR A 182 4.42 7.83 -20.11
C THR A 182 3.12 7.29 -19.52
N VAL A 183 2.92 7.51 -18.22
CA VAL A 183 1.70 7.13 -17.51
C VAL A 183 1.15 8.37 -16.83
N THR A 184 -0.10 8.72 -17.11
CA THR A 184 -0.73 9.94 -16.57
C THR A 184 -1.97 9.68 -15.72
N ALA A 185 -2.53 8.47 -15.78
CA ALA A 185 -3.75 8.09 -15.07
C ALA A 185 -3.42 7.19 -13.88
N PHE A 186 -3.68 7.70 -12.67
CA PHE A 186 -3.52 6.97 -11.42
C PHE A 186 -4.79 7.12 -10.58
N PRO A 187 -5.32 6.05 -9.96
CA PRO A 187 -6.36 6.18 -8.96
C PRO A 187 -5.71 6.72 -7.67
N TYR A 188 -5.44 8.02 -7.65
CA TYR A 188 -4.83 8.75 -6.55
C TYR A 188 -5.67 9.97 -6.23
N HIS A 189 -6.03 10.12 -4.96
CA HIS A 189 -6.78 11.25 -4.49
C HIS A 189 -5.82 12.30 -3.93
N ARG A 190 -5.63 13.39 -4.67
CA ARG A 190 -4.61 14.40 -4.43
C ARG A 190 -4.68 15.03 -3.04
N ARG A 191 -5.83 15.58 -2.67
CA ARG A 191 -6.00 16.31 -1.39
C ARG A 191 -5.73 15.44 -0.15
N LEU A 192 -6.16 14.18 -0.19
CA LEU A 192 -5.97 13.20 0.89
C LEU A 192 -4.62 12.45 0.79
N GLN A 193 -3.91 12.66 -0.31
CA GLN A 193 -2.66 12.00 -0.66
C GLN A 193 -2.71 10.49 -0.50
N VAL A 194 -3.78 9.88 -1.00
CA VAL A 194 -4.07 8.46 -0.81
C VAL A 194 -4.36 7.79 -2.14
N TRP A 195 -3.83 6.59 -2.31
CA TRP A 195 -4.20 5.66 -3.34
C TRP A 195 -5.68 5.32 -3.19
N ASN A 196 -6.43 5.49 -4.26
CA ASN A 196 -7.86 5.25 -4.31
C ASN A 196 -8.21 4.03 -5.19
N GLY A 197 -7.30 3.06 -5.29
CA GLY A 197 -7.54 1.79 -5.97
C GLY A 197 -7.97 0.65 -5.04
N PRO A 198 -8.25 -0.54 -5.62
CA PRO A 198 -8.58 -1.77 -4.90
C PRO A 198 -7.40 -2.33 -4.08
N GLY A 199 -7.69 -3.23 -3.13
CA GLY A 199 -6.66 -4.02 -2.43
C GLY A 199 -5.74 -3.23 -1.50
N ILE A 200 -6.26 -2.29 -0.72
CA ILE A 200 -5.44 -1.52 0.23
C ILE A 200 -5.36 -2.20 1.58
N ALA A 201 -4.15 -2.60 1.96
CA ALA A 201 -3.82 -2.98 3.32
C ALA A 201 -3.98 -1.78 4.27
N GLN A 202 -4.49 -2.03 5.47
CA GLN A 202 -4.57 -1.02 6.51
C GLN A 202 -3.54 -1.25 7.59
N GLU A 203 -2.91 -0.17 8.02
CA GLU A 203 -2.05 -0.16 9.19
C GLU A 203 -2.80 0.57 10.31
N LYS A 204 -3.24 -0.19 11.31
CA LYS A 204 -4.13 0.33 12.36
C LYS A 204 -5.39 0.93 11.70
N GLY A 205 -5.80 2.14 12.10
CA GLY A 205 -6.97 2.83 11.54
C GLY A 205 -6.73 3.60 10.24
N GLU A 206 -5.50 3.62 9.70
CA GLU A 206 -5.17 4.40 8.49
C GLU A 206 -4.78 3.48 7.32
N PRO A 207 -5.04 3.91 6.07
CA PRO A 207 -4.51 3.23 4.88
C PRO A 207 -2.99 3.17 4.93
N ARG A 208 -2.41 1.98 4.76
CA ARG A 208 -0.96 1.83 4.66
C ARG A 208 -0.46 2.61 3.43
N PRO A 209 0.57 3.46 3.56
CA PRO A 209 1.13 4.15 2.41
C PRO A 209 1.66 3.22 1.34
N HIS A 210 1.39 3.59 0.08
CA HIS A 210 1.88 2.88 -1.08
C HIS A 210 3.02 3.69 -1.74
N PRO A 211 4.14 3.08 -2.19
CA PRO A 211 5.31 3.81 -2.70
C PRO A 211 5.00 4.89 -3.76
N ILE A 212 3.97 4.65 -4.58
CA ILE A 212 3.52 5.59 -5.59
C ILE A 212 3.01 6.92 -5.00
N GLU A 213 2.40 6.90 -3.82
CA GLU A 213 1.81 8.07 -3.18
C GLU A 213 2.87 9.14 -2.86
N TRP A 214 4.07 8.74 -2.45
CA TRP A 214 5.18 9.68 -2.23
C TRP A 214 5.63 10.37 -3.52
N ILE A 215 5.57 9.70 -4.66
CA ILE A 215 5.96 10.33 -5.92
C ILE A 215 4.89 11.32 -6.38
N LEU A 216 3.63 10.94 -6.23
CA LEU A 216 2.50 11.78 -6.62
C LEU A 216 2.35 13.01 -5.70
N ALA A 217 2.62 12.85 -4.39
CA ALA A 217 2.54 13.92 -3.41
C ALA A 217 3.75 14.87 -3.39
N GLU A 218 4.88 14.55 -4.06
CA GLU A 218 6.14 15.30 -3.94
C GLU A 218 5.97 16.80 -4.25
N ASN A 219 5.15 17.12 -5.24
CA ASN A 219 4.92 18.51 -5.65
C ASN A 219 3.99 19.28 -4.70
N GLU A 220 3.14 18.59 -3.95
CA GLU A 220 2.19 19.13 -2.97
C GLU A 220 2.82 19.28 -1.57
N GLY A 221 3.91 18.56 -1.32
CA GLY A 221 4.46 18.35 0.02
C GLY A 221 3.76 17.17 0.71
N PHE A 222 4.44 16.54 1.66
CA PHE A 222 3.94 15.30 2.28
C PHE A 222 3.05 15.58 3.50
N GLY A 223 1.88 14.94 3.53
CA GLY A 223 1.03 14.84 4.70
C GLY A 223 1.66 13.98 5.79
N ALA A 224 1.14 14.09 7.02
CA ALA A 224 1.70 13.43 8.20
C ALA A 224 1.84 11.90 8.03
N ARG A 225 0.88 11.27 7.35
CA ARG A 225 0.90 9.83 7.04
C ARG A 225 2.11 9.42 6.20
N LEU A 226 2.43 10.19 5.16
CA LEU A 226 3.56 9.94 4.26
C LEU A 226 4.91 10.33 4.90
N LEU A 227 4.92 11.26 5.85
CA LEU A 227 6.11 11.59 6.64
C LEU A 227 6.46 10.54 7.70
N GLY A 228 5.57 9.56 7.94
CA GLY A 228 5.83 8.43 8.82
C GLY A 228 6.98 7.53 8.34
N GLU A 229 7.51 6.71 9.24
CA GLU A 229 8.61 5.81 8.93
C GLU A 229 8.13 4.49 8.36
N HIS A 230 7.95 4.46 7.04
CA HIS A 230 7.47 3.29 6.32
C HIS A 230 8.60 2.57 5.58
N PRO A 231 8.75 1.23 5.72
CA PRO A 231 9.67 0.42 4.91
C PRO A 231 9.56 0.67 3.40
N GLN A 232 8.34 0.92 2.94
CA GLN A 232 7.96 1.26 1.57
C GLN A 232 8.71 2.47 1.00
N LEU A 233 9.23 3.36 1.85
CA LEU A 233 10.02 4.52 1.43
C LEU A 233 11.21 4.12 0.57
N LEU A 234 11.85 2.98 0.85
CA LEU A 234 13.00 2.51 0.06
C LEU A 234 12.60 2.22 -1.38
N TYR A 235 11.39 1.73 -1.62
CA TYR A 235 10.93 1.40 -2.97
C TYR A 235 10.67 2.63 -3.84
N THR A 236 10.51 3.82 -3.24
CA THR A 236 10.42 5.09 -3.99
C THR A 236 11.69 5.38 -4.81
N ALA A 237 12.82 4.77 -4.44
CA ALA A 237 14.06 4.86 -5.20
C ALA A 237 13.94 4.33 -6.64
N LEU A 238 13.00 3.42 -6.88
CA LEU A 238 12.71 2.84 -8.20
C LEU A 238 11.75 3.68 -9.04
N LEU A 239 11.18 4.74 -8.49
CA LEU A 239 10.17 5.55 -9.15
C LEU A 239 10.71 6.94 -9.50
N TRP A 240 10.54 7.33 -10.76
CA TRP A 240 10.78 8.69 -11.22
C TRP A 240 9.49 9.52 -11.10
N PRO A 241 9.61 10.86 -10.98
CA PRO A 241 8.45 11.74 -11.02
C PRO A 241 7.55 11.43 -12.22
N VAL A 242 6.24 11.44 -11.98
CA VAL A 242 5.20 11.25 -12.99
C VAL A 242 4.31 12.48 -13.02
N GLU A 243 3.82 12.83 -14.21
CA GLU A 243 2.80 13.86 -14.38
C GLU A 243 1.42 13.23 -14.23
N VAL A 244 0.49 13.96 -13.62
CA VAL A 244 -0.88 13.50 -13.36
C VAL A 244 -1.85 14.48 -14.03
N ASP A 245 -2.64 13.98 -14.98
CA ASP A 245 -3.48 14.84 -15.84
C ASP A 245 -4.74 15.37 -15.11
N SER A 246 -5.19 14.69 -14.06
CA SER A 246 -6.46 15.00 -13.39
C SER A 246 -6.29 15.10 -11.88
N ILE A 247 -6.93 16.11 -11.31
CA ILE A 247 -6.88 16.40 -9.88
C ILE A 247 -8.29 16.20 -9.32
N ASP A 248 -8.45 15.21 -8.45
CA ASP A 248 -9.61 15.12 -7.58
C ASP A 248 -9.34 15.95 -6.31
N GLU A 249 -10.14 17.01 -6.11
CA GLU A 249 -10.07 17.93 -4.97
C GLU A 249 -11.20 17.71 -3.96
N ALA A 250 -12.02 16.67 -4.13
CA ALA A 250 -13.09 16.34 -3.20
C ALA A 250 -12.57 16.21 -1.75
N SER A 251 -13.44 16.45 -0.76
CA SER A 251 -13.07 16.25 0.65
C SER A 251 -13.00 14.77 1.05
N PHE A 252 -13.43 13.87 0.16
CA PHE A 252 -13.44 12.43 0.36
C PHE A 252 -13.05 11.70 -0.93
N ALA A 253 -12.41 10.54 -0.78
CA ALA A 253 -12.17 9.59 -1.86
C ALA A 253 -13.13 8.40 -1.73
N GLN A 254 -13.69 7.95 -2.84
CA GLN A 254 -14.50 6.73 -2.90
C GLN A 254 -13.90 5.72 -3.88
N CYS A 255 -13.78 4.47 -3.45
CA CYS A 255 -13.39 3.35 -4.30
C CYS A 255 -14.42 2.23 -4.16
N VAL A 256 -14.97 1.78 -5.29
CA VAL A 256 -15.84 0.61 -5.37
C VAL A 256 -15.07 -0.48 -6.11
N SER A 257 -14.89 -1.63 -5.48
CA SER A 257 -14.19 -2.78 -6.06
C SER A 257 -14.99 -4.06 -5.90
N GLU A 258 -14.45 -5.17 -6.43
CA GLU A 258 -15.03 -6.49 -6.20
C GLU A 258 -14.96 -6.93 -4.72
N GLU A 259 -14.13 -6.28 -3.91
CA GLU A 259 -13.97 -6.58 -2.49
C GLU A 259 -14.95 -5.78 -1.61
N GLY A 260 -15.49 -4.68 -2.10
CA GLY A 260 -16.38 -3.81 -1.32
C GLY A 260 -16.34 -2.33 -1.70
N ILE A 261 -16.88 -1.50 -0.81
CA ILE A 261 -16.89 -0.04 -0.92
C ILE A 261 -15.96 0.53 0.15
N ARG A 262 -15.02 1.38 -0.27
CA ARG A 262 -14.20 2.19 0.62
C ARG A 262 -14.51 3.66 0.42
N ILE A 263 -14.69 4.37 1.53
CA ILE A 263 -14.72 5.82 1.58
C ILE A 263 -13.58 6.27 2.49
N VAL A 264 -12.79 7.26 2.08
CA VAL A 264 -11.69 7.84 2.86
C VAL A 264 -11.90 9.34 2.95
N TRP A 265 -11.69 9.94 4.12
CA TRP A 265 -11.82 11.39 4.32
C TRP A 265 -10.83 11.89 5.37
N GLY A 266 -10.79 13.21 5.59
CA GLY A 266 -9.99 13.86 6.62
C GLY A 266 -8.93 14.79 6.03
N GLY A 267 -7.79 14.89 6.72
CA GLY A 267 -6.69 15.77 6.34
C GLY A 267 -5.37 15.28 6.92
N ASN A 268 -4.96 15.83 8.06
CA ASN A 268 -3.73 15.40 8.73
C ASN A 268 -3.78 13.95 9.22
N LYS A 269 -4.97 13.49 9.61
CA LYS A 269 -5.28 12.09 9.88
C LYS A 269 -6.31 11.63 8.87
N LEU A 270 -6.15 10.43 8.33
CA LEU A 270 -7.14 9.83 7.46
C LEU A 270 -8.13 8.99 8.28
N HIS A 271 -9.37 9.04 7.87
CA HIS A 271 -10.45 8.17 8.34
C HIS A 271 -10.96 7.35 7.17
N SER A 272 -11.53 6.19 7.46
CA SER A 272 -12.13 5.39 6.41
C SER A 272 -13.36 4.63 6.88
N LEU A 273 -14.29 4.44 5.96
CA LEU A 273 -15.43 3.55 6.06
C LEU A 273 -15.21 2.44 5.04
N TRP A 274 -15.16 1.20 5.51
CA TRP A 274 -15.05 0.02 4.67
C TRP A 274 -16.29 -0.86 4.81
N ILE A 275 -16.93 -1.15 3.68
CA ILE A 275 -18.08 -2.04 3.61
C ILE A 275 -17.66 -3.19 2.70
N PRO A 276 -17.27 -4.36 3.25
CA PRO A 276 -16.94 -5.51 2.43
C PRO A 276 -18.14 -5.89 1.56
N LYS A 277 -17.87 -6.42 0.37
CA LYS A 277 -18.90 -7.00 -0.48
C LYS A 277 -19.54 -8.15 0.29
N GLY A 278 -20.87 -8.12 0.40
CA GLY A 278 -21.61 -9.10 1.19
C GLY A 278 -21.24 -10.53 0.85
N THR A 279 -20.93 -11.33 1.88
CA THR A 279 -20.74 -12.76 1.76
C THR A 279 -22.10 -13.43 1.56
N ARG A 280 -22.33 -14.04 0.39
CA ARG A 280 -23.45 -14.97 0.22
C ARG A 280 -23.16 -16.22 1.05
N HIS A 281 -23.66 -16.28 2.27
CA HIS A 281 -23.68 -17.52 3.03
C HIS A 281 -24.89 -18.35 2.59
N HIS A 282 -24.67 -19.31 1.68
CA HIS A 282 -25.60 -20.44 1.53
C HIS A 282 -25.42 -21.34 2.76
N LEU A 283 -26.17 -21.07 3.82
CA LEU A 283 -26.26 -21.99 4.95
C LEU A 283 -27.02 -23.23 4.47
N SER A 284 -26.40 -24.41 4.56
CA SER A 284 -27.08 -25.67 4.27
C SER A 284 -28.08 -25.99 5.38
N ASP A 285 -29.14 -26.76 5.08
CA ASP A 285 -30.21 -27.09 6.03
C ASP A 285 -29.75 -27.83 7.30
N ASN A 286 -28.50 -28.31 7.34
CA ASN A 286 -27.88 -29.02 8.47
C ASN A 286 -26.76 -28.21 9.16
N TYR A 287 -26.62 -26.92 8.86
CA TYR A 287 -25.58 -26.08 9.44
C TYR A 287 -25.99 -25.60 10.84
N ASP A 288 -25.17 -25.91 11.85
CA ASP A 288 -25.30 -25.36 13.21
C ASP A 288 -24.65 -23.98 13.23
N PRO A 289 -25.42 -22.88 13.22
CA PRO A 289 -24.85 -21.55 13.13
C PRO A 289 -24.07 -21.23 14.40
N THR A 290 -22.77 -21.04 14.25
CA THR A 290 -22.00 -20.30 15.25
C THR A 290 -22.54 -18.88 15.36
N ARG A 291 -22.24 -18.22 16.48
CA ARG A 291 -22.66 -16.84 16.75
C ARG A 291 -22.20 -15.80 15.70
N ASN A 292 -21.28 -16.18 14.82
CA ASN A 292 -20.77 -15.34 13.72
C ASN A 292 -21.56 -15.52 12.41
N ASP A 293 -22.37 -16.57 12.27
CA ASP A 293 -23.00 -16.95 11.00
C ASP A 293 -24.34 -16.26 10.71
N CYS A 294 -24.72 -15.28 11.55
CA CYS A 294 -25.95 -14.51 11.39
C CYS A 294 -25.70 -13.04 11.03
N VAL A 295 -24.49 -12.67 10.61
CA VAL A 295 -24.17 -11.31 10.15
C VAL A 295 -24.49 -11.23 8.65
N GLU A 296 -25.43 -10.36 8.29
CA GLU A 296 -25.85 -10.17 6.89
C GLU A 296 -24.98 -9.16 6.18
N VAL A 297 -24.67 -8.07 6.89
CA VAL A 297 -23.89 -6.95 6.38
C VAL A 297 -23.07 -6.39 7.53
N GLU A 298 -21.86 -5.94 7.21
CA GLU A 298 -21.03 -5.20 8.14
C GLU A 298 -20.33 -4.02 7.48
N ALA A 299 -19.96 -3.05 8.30
CA ALA A 299 -19.14 -1.91 7.94
C ALA A 299 -18.13 -1.65 9.05
N PHE A 300 -16.98 -1.11 8.69
CA PHE A 300 -15.87 -0.80 9.59
C PHE A 300 -15.46 0.65 9.45
N CYS A 301 -15.29 1.35 10.57
CA CYS A 301 -14.75 2.71 10.56
C CYS A 301 -13.79 2.96 11.73
N ASP A 302 -12.84 3.90 11.56
CA ASP A 302 -11.79 4.17 12.56
C ASP A 302 -12.39 4.50 13.94
N LEU A 303 -11.76 4.02 15.01
CA LEU A 303 -12.25 4.22 16.38
C LEU A 303 -12.38 5.68 16.82
N LYS A 304 -11.71 6.63 16.15
CA LYS A 304 -11.89 8.07 16.44
C LYS A 304 -13.17 8.64 15.85
N THR A 305 -13.87 7.87 15.02
CA THR A 305 -15.18 8.23 14.47
C THR A 305 -16.24 8.14 15.57
N SER A 306 -16.99 9.22 15.76
CA SER A 306 -18.16 9.22 16.63
C SER A 306 -19.35 8.64 15.87
N ILE A 307 -20.12 7.75 16.50
CA ILE A 307 -21.28 7.10 15.88
C ILE A 307 -22.51 7.40 16.73
N THR A 308 -23.59 7.85 16.09
CA THR A 308 -24.91 8.03 16.71
C THR A 308 -25.99 7.32 15.89
N ILE A 309 -27.07 6.94 16.56
CA ILE A 309 -28.25 6.27 16.01
C ILE A 309 -29.41 7.25 16.21
N GLU A 310 -30.02 7.73 15.12
CA GLU A 310 -31.10 8.72 15.21
C GLU A 310 -30.73 9.94 16.07
N ASN A 311 -29.52 10.48 15.88
CA ASN A 311 -28.93 11.58 16.66
C ASN A 311 -28.73 11.29 18.16
N ARG A 312 -28.76 10.02 18.59
CA ARG A 312 -28.55 9.61 19.99
C ARG A 312 -27.39 8.64 20.11
N LYS A 313 -26.68 8.68 21.24
CA LYS A 313 -25.65 7.67 21.53
C LYS A 313 -26.31 6.32 21.83
N GLY A 314 -25.85 5.28 21.15
CA GLY A 314 -26.29 3.90 21.37
C GLY A 314 -25.38 2.91 20.66
N THR A 315 -25.57 1.63 20.95
CA THR A 315 -24.79 0.52 20.36
C THR A 315 -25.65 -0.54 19.70
N VAL A 316 -26.97 -0.36 19.71
CA VAL A 316 -27.96 -1.27 19.12
C VAL A 316 -28.93 -0.45 18.28
N PHE A 317 -29.12 -0.85 17.03
CA PHE A 317 -29.99 -0.18 16.07
C PHE A 317 -30.92 -1.20 15.38
N GLN A 318 -31.99 -0.72 14.78
CA GLN A 318 -32.92 -1.51 13.96
C GLN A 318 -32.67 -1.25 12.47
N LEU A 319 -33.20 -2.12 11.62
CA LEU A 319 -33.25 -1.87 10.18
C LEU A 319 -34.01 -0.56 9.89
N GLY A 320 -33.48 0.29 9.01
CA GLY A 320 -34.03 1.60 8.68
C GLY A 320 -33.61 2.74 9.62
N ASP A 321 -32.99 2.46 10.77
CA ASP A 321 -32.40 3.52 11.60
C ASP A 321 -31.23 4.18 10.85
N VAL A 322 -31.13 5.51 10.93
CA VAL A 322 -30.02 6.27 10.37
C VAL A 322 -28.86 6.32 11.37
N LEU A 323 -27.70 5.85 10.92
CA LEU A 323 -26.45 5.96 11.64
C LEU A 323 -25.67 7.16 11.13
N GLU A 324 -25.33 8.10 12.01
CA GLU A 324 -24.46 9.23 11.66
C GLU A 324 -23.05 8.97 12.18
N LEU A 325 -22.07 9.01 11.27
CA LEU A 325 -20.65 8.84 11.53
C LEU A 325 -19.97 10.20 11.36
N GLU A 326 -19.28 10.70 12.39
CA GLU A 326 -18.65 12.03 12.35
C GLU A 326 -17.21 11.97 12.85
N SER A 327 -16.29 12.48 12.02
CA SER A 327 -14.87 12.72 12.36
C SER A 327 -14.26 13.79 11.46
N ASP A 328 -13.33 14.58 12.02
CA ASP A 328 -12.59 15.65 11.34
C ASP A 328 -13.46 16.59 10.49
N GLY A 329 -14.64 16.94 10.99
CA GLY A 329 -15.58 17.87 10.33
C GLY A 329 -16.41 17.25 9.21
N THR A 330 -16.13 16.01 8.80
CA THR A 330 -16.92 15.27 7.82
C THR A 330 -17.97 14.42 8.52
N ARG A 331 -19.19 14.42 7.97
CA ARG A 331 -20.30 13.60 8.42
C ARG A 331 -20.77 12.65 7.32
N LEU A 332 -20.91 11.37 7.66
CA LEU A 332 -21.49 10.35 6.80
C LEU A 332 -22.80 9.85 7.42
N ARG A 333 -23.78 9.55 6.58
CA ARG A 333 -24.98 8.79 6.95
C ARG A 333 -24.89 7.39 6.38
N LEU A 334 -25.16 6.41 7.23
CA LEU A 334 -25.19 5.00 6.90
C LEU A 334 -26.57 4.45 7.29
N GLN A 335 -27.26 3.83 6.34
CA GLN A 335 -28.57 3.22 6.56
C GLN A 335 -28.63 1.85 5.91
N PHE A 336 -29.33 0.92 6.57
CA PHE A 336 -29.57 -0.43 6.05
C PHE A 336 -31.05 -0.60 5.77
N ASP A 337 -31.39 -0.99 4.55
CA ASP A 337 -32.78 -1.17 4.10
C ASP A 337 -33.02 -2.58 3.57
N LEU A 338 -34.23 -3.11 3.77
CA LEU A 338 -34.66 -4.37 3.18
C LEU A 338 -35.31 -4.08 1.82
N VAL A 339 -34.67 -4.54 0.75
CA VAL A 339 -35.14 -4.37 -0.63
C VAL A 339 -36.08 -5.51 -1.04
N GLU A 340 -35.76 -6.74 -0.64
CA GLU A 340 -36.54 -7.93 -0.95
C GLU A 340 -36.55 -8.88 0.24
N GLY A 341 -37.65 -9.61 0.44
CA GLY A 341 -37.77 -10.66 1.46
C GLY A 341 -38.46 -10.21 2.74
N SER A 342 -38.27 -10.99 3.81
CA SER A 342 -38.80 -10.69 5.14
C SER A 342 -37.99 -11.35 6.26
N GLY A 343 -37.74 -10.59 7.32
CA GLY A 343 -37.03 -11.05 8.51
C GLY A 343 -37.01 -9.99 9.61
N ASP A 344 -36.68 -10.42 10.82
CA ASP A 344 -36.42 -9.54 11.96
C ASP A 344 -34.90 -9.31 12.03
N PHE A 345 -34.45 -8.06 11.96
CA PHE A 345 -33.02 -7.72 11.96
C PHE A 345 -32.66 -6.85 13.16
N CYS A 346 -31.43 -7.00 13.66
CA CYS A 346 -30.90 -6.19 14.75
C CYS A 346 -29.45 -5.84 14.46
N GLY A 347 -29.14 -4.56 14.55
CA GLY A 347 -27.83 -3.99 14.33
C GLY A 347 -27.08 -3.81 15.63
N HIS A 348 -25.75 -4.00 15.60
CA HIS A 348 -24.87 -3.77 16.74
C HIS A 348 -23.62 -2.99 16.33
N ILE A 349 -23.18 -2.10 17.20
CA ILE A 349 -21.91 -1.39 17.12
C ILE A 349 -20.97 -1.98 18.17
N SER A 350 -19.83 -2.48 17.74
CA SER A 350 -18.83 -3.13 18.60
C SER A 350 -17.42 -2.78 18.13
N ARG A 351 -16.39 -3.08 18.91
CA ARG A 351 -15.00 -2.95 18.45
C ARG A 351 -14.58 -4.22 17.73
N ALA A 352 -13.95 -4.09 16.56
CA ALA A 352 -13.34 -5.20 15.85
C ALA A 352 -12.24 -4.68 14.91
N ASN A 353 -11.58 -5.59 14.21
CA ASN A 353 -10.65 -5.28 13.13
C ASN A 353 -11.21 -5.79 11.80
N ARG A 354 -10.83 -5.13 10.71
CA ARG A 354 -11.01 -5.62 9.34
C ARG A 354 -10.12 -6.83 9.10
N GLU A 355 -10.51 -7.70 8.18
CA GLU A 355 -9.68 -8.86 7.77
C GLU A 355 -8.31 -8.44 7.22
N THR A 356 -8.23 -7.26 6.61
CA THR A 356 -7.01 -6.71 5.99
C THR A 356 -6.09 -5.97 6.97
N GLN A 357 -6.48 -5.81 8.24
CA GLN A 357 -5.65 -5.14 9.24
C GLN A 357 -4.63 -6.08 9.85
N VAL A 358 -3.37 -5.67 9.84
CA VAL A 358 -2.30 -6.36 10.57
C VAL A 358 -2.38 -5.97 12.04
N VAL A 359 -2.69 -6.94 12.90
CA VAL A 359 -2.82 -6.73 14.34
C VAL A 359 -1.62 -7.33 15.05
N LYS A 360 -0.87 -6.53 15.82
CA LYS A 360 0.32 -7.03 16.54
C LYS A 360 -0.08 -7.88 17.74
N GLN A 361 -1.15 -7.50 18.43
CA GLN A 361 -1.62 -8.18 19.64
C GLN A 361 -3.12 -8.49 19.53
N SER A 362 -3.53 -9.71 19.87
CA SER A 362 -4.90 -10.19 19.66
C SER A 362 -6.02 -9.36 20.31
N TYR A 363 -5.70 -8.49 21.26
CA TYR A 363 -6.64 -7.61 21.96
C TYR A 363 -6.70 -6.18 21.40
N GLU A 364 -5.79 -5.81 20.48
CA GLU A 364 -5.83 -4.52 19.82
C GLU A 364 -7.02 -4.46 18.87
N THR A 365 -7.80 -3.39 18.96
CA THR A 365 -8.87 -3.09 18.02
C THR A 365 -8.67 -1.68 17.48
N TYR A 366 -8.84 -1.52 16.18
CA TYR A 366 -8.59 -0.27 15.48
C TYR A 366 -9.85 0.34 14.87
N ASP A 367 -10.92 -0.44 14.74
CA ASP A 367 -12.19 0.01 14.18
C ASP A 367 -13.40 -0.24 15.09
N TRP A 368 -14.43 0.57 14.84
CA TRP A 368 -15.82 0.22 15.09
C TRP A 368 -16.32 -0.71 13.99
N ARG A 369 -16.90 -1.84 14.38
CA ARG A 369 -17.71 -2.73 13.53
C ARG A 369 -19.18 -2.42 13.74
N ILE A 370 -19.83 -2.03 12.65
CA ILE A 370 -21.27 -1.81 12.54
C ILE A 370 -21.82 -3.04 11.79
N ALA A 371 -22.50 -3.93 12.49
CA ALA A 371 -22.97 -5.20 11.92
C ALA A 371 -24.48 -5.33 12.03
N LEU A 372 -25.16 -5.60 10.92
CA LEU A 372 -26.57 -5.96 10.89
C LEU A 372 -26.71 -7.47 10.88
N ARG A 373 -27.48 -8.00 11.82
CA ARG A 373 -27.70 -9.44 11.98
C ARG A 373 -29.16 -9.79 11.81
N THR A 374 -29.43 -10.98 11.28
CA THR A 374 -30.80 -11.50 11.32
C THR A 374 -31.07 -12.21 12.64
N LEU A 375 -32.18 -11.85 13.29
CA LEU A 375 -32.73 -12.56 14.44
C LEU A 375 -33.61 -13.74 13.99
N ARG A 376 -34.44 -13.52 12.97
CA ARG A 376 -35.36 -14.52 12.39
C ARG A 376 -35.52 -14.29 10.89
N LYS A 377 -35.21 -15.28 10.06
CA LYS A 377 -35.47 -15.25 8.60
C LYS A 377 -36.76 -16.00 8.30
N ARG A 378 -37.60 -15.43 7.43
CA ARG A 378 -38.75 -16.15 6.84
C ARG A 378 -38.49 -16.53 5.38
N THR A 379 -37.76 -15.68 4.65
CA THR A 379 -37.41 -15.89 3.25
C THR A 379 -35.97 -15.44 2.98
N SER A 380 -35.46 -15.74 1.78
CA SER A 380 -34.29 -15.03 1.25
C SER A 380 -34.55 -13.52 1.31
N CYS A 381 -33.51 -12.75 1.63
CA CYS A 381 -33.58 -11.31 1.80
C CYS A 381 -32.47 -10.62 0.99
N ILE A 382 -32.77 -9.44 0.47
CA ILE A 382 -31.78 -8.54 -0.13
C ILE A 382 -31.74 -7.28 0.74
N ILE A 383 -30.58 -7.02 1.33
CA ILE A 383 -30.33 -5.83 2.15
C ILE A 383 -29.47 -4.86 1.33
N GLN A 384 -29.91 -3.60 1.28
CA GLN A 384 -29.17 -2.51 0.69
C GLN A 384 -28.50 -1.69 1.79
N VAL A 385 -27.27 -1.27 1.51
CA VAL A 385 -26.55 -0.29 2.33
C VAL A 385 -26.56 1.04 1.59
N GLN A 386 -27.12 2.06 2.21
CA GLN A 386 -27.05 3.43 1.71
C GLN A 386 -25.96 4.18 2.47
N VAL A 387 -25.09 4.85 1.72
CA VAL A 387 -24.06 5.73 2.28
C VAL A 387 -24.18 7.09 1.62
N GLU A 388 -24.43 8.11 2.42
CA GLU A 388 -24.52 9.51 2.00
C GLU A 388 -23.40 10.30 2.69
N VAL A 389 -22.59 11.00 1.89
CA VAL A 389 -21.65 12.00 2.41
C VAL A 389 -22.42 13.30 2.60
N VAL A 390 -22.63 13.71 3.85
CA VAL A 390 -23.29 14.98 4.16
C VAL A 390 -22.20 16.05 4.13
N SER A 391 -22.11 16.79 3.03
CA SER A 391 -21.06 17.78 2.78
C SER A 391 -20.94 18.80 3.91
N ASP A 392 -19.68 19.16 4.20
CA ASP A 392 -19.19 19.84 5.40
C ASP A 392 -20.14 20.91 5.99
N ILE A 393 -20.29 20.86 7.32
CA ILE A 393 -20.70 22.02 8.12
C ILE A 393 -19.59 23.05 7.89
N LEU A 394 -19.87 24.11 7.12
CA LEU A 394 -18.98 25.26 6.97
C LEU A 394 -18.46 25.66 8.36
N ALA A 395 -17.17 25.41 8.62
CA ALA A 395 -16.48 25.86 9.82
C ALA A 395 -16.06 27.33 9.68
#